data_AF-A0A2V1DGR3-F1
#
_entry.id   AF-A0A2V1DGR3-F1
#
_cell.length_a   1.000
_cell.length_b   1.000
_cell.length_c   1.000
_cell.angle_alpha   90.00
_cell.angle_beta   90.00
_cell.angle_gamma   90.00
#
_symmetry.space_group_name_H-M   'P 1'
#
loop_
_entity.id
_entity.type
_entity.pdbx_description
1 polymer ?
#
loop_
_entity_poly.entity_id
_entity_poly.type
_entity_poly.pdbx_seq_one_letter_code
_entity_poly.pdbx_strand_id
1 'polypeptide(L)'
;MATSWNCSTSLELVDRCNALSETSLPVSSIFVVEKDEFLRNPNTKSYLGNASRMIYTFVRDELGVPFHEGLVEHSALKLIGNLRGRPGKTIGSWASIIFTSIVDDRMWEAMADVA
;
A
#
# COMPACT_ATOMS: atom_id res chain seq x y z
N MET A 1 -26.74 16.07 -11.17
CA MET A 1 -27.93 16.17 -10.29
C MET A 1 -28.28 14.77 -9.85
N ALA A 2 -28.17 14.47 -8.55
CA ALA A 2 -28.53 13.15 -8.02
C ALA A 2 -30.05 13.03 -8.01
N THR A 3 -30.59 12.13 -8.83
CA THR A 3 -32.02 11.81 -8.84
C THR A 3 -32.40 11.14 -7.52
N SER A 4 -33.41 11.70 -6.87
CA SER A 4 -33.94 11.28 -5.57
C SER A 4 -34.32 9.81 -5.55
N TRP A 5 -34.00 9.15 -4.43
CA TRP A 5 -34.29 7.74 -4.16
C TRP A 5 -35.81 7.51 -4.10
N ASN A 6 -36.37 6.79 -5.07
CA ASN A 6 -37.72 6.26 -4.95
C ASN A 6 -37.64 4.73 -4.86
N CYS A 7 -37.69 4.19 -3.65
CA CYS A 7 -37.64 2.74 -3.38
C CYS A 7 -39.05 2.14 -3.43
N SER A 8 -39.76 2.30 -4.54
CA SER A 8 -41.17 1.88 -4.65
C SER A 8 -41.38 0.58 -5.41
N THR A 9 -40.36 0.01 -6.08
CA THR A 9 -40.51 -1.27 -6.79
C THR A 9 -39.39 -2.26 -6.42
N SER A 10 -39.79 -3.46 -5.98
CA SER A 10 -38.89 -4.57 -5.63
C SER A 10 -37.97 -4.99 -6.80
N LEU A 11 -38.43 -4.77 -8.05
CA LEU A 11 -37.69 -5.09 -9.26
C LEU A 11 -36.44 -4.20 -9.43
N GLU A 12 -36.51 -2.91 -9.10
CA GLU A 12 -35.37 -1.99 -9.17
C GLU A 12 -34.26 -2.31 -8.15
N LEU A 13 -34.61 -2.88 -6.99
CA LEU A 13 -33.61 -3.28 -6.00
C LEU A 13 -32.84 -4.53 -6.46
N VAL A 14 -33.53 -5.51 -7.04
CA VAL A 14 -32.89 -6.73 -7.55
C VAL A 14 -32.00 -6.42 -8.74
N ASP A 15 -32.47 -5.59 -9.68
CA ASP A 15 -31.67 -5.17 -10.84
C ASP A 15 -30.43 -4.39 -10.43
N ARG A 16 -30.53 -3.53 -9.41
CA ARG A 16 -29.37 -2.81 -8.86
C ARG A 16 -28.43 -3.71 -8.07
N CYS A 17 -28.93 -4.68 -7.31
CA CYS A 17 -28.09 -5.68 -6.64
C CYS A 17 -27.34 -6.55 -7.65
N ASN A 18 -27.98 -6.90 -8.77
CA ASN A 18 -27.35 -7.63 -9.85
C ASN A 18 -26.31 -6.78 -10.58
N ALA A 19 -26.62 -5.51 -10.89
CA ALA A 19 -25.63 -4.60 -11.49
C ALA A 19 -24.43 -4.35 -10.56
N LEU A 20 -24.67 -4.23 -9.25
CA LEU A 20 -23.60 -4.11 -8.26
C LEU A 20 -22.80 -5.40 -8.11
N SER A 21 -23.42 -6.58 -8.19
CA SER A 21 -22.70 -7.85 -8.12
C SER A 21 -21.86 -8.12 -9.38
N GLU A 22 -22.41 -7.80 -10.56
CA GLU A 22 -21.73 -7.87 -11.85
C GLU A 22 -20.50 -6.96 -11.93
N THR A 23 -20.55 -5.79 -11.30
CA THR A 23 -19.43 -4.84 -11.29
C THR A 23 -18.45 -5.05 -10.13
N SER A 24 -18.94 -5.51 -8.98
CA SER A 24 -18.12 -5.71 -7.77
C SER A 24 -17.10 -6.84 -7.92
N LEU A 25 -17.51 -7.96 -8.52
CA LEU A 25 -16.63 -9.13 -8.66
C LEU A 25 -15.41 -8.86 -9.57
N PRO A 26 -15.57 -8.26 -10.77
CA PRO A 26 -14.43 -7.91 -11.62
C PRO A 26 -13.54 -6.81 -11.03
N VAL A 27 -14.12 -5.79 -10.38
CA VAL A 27 -13.32 -4.71 -9.78
C VAL A 27 -12.45 -5.23 -8.65
N SER A 28 -12.99 -6.13 -7.82
CA SER A 28 -12.23 -6.78 -6.74
C SER A 28 -11.07 -7.60 -7.28
N SER A 29 -11.30 -8.41 -8.33
CA SER A 29 -10.24 -9.24 -8.92
C SER A 29 -9.16 -8.40 -9.60
N ILE A 30 -9.54 -7.36 -10.35
CA ILE A 30 -8.60 -6.41 -10.96
C ILE A 30 -7.76 -5.74 -9.87
N PHE A 31 -8.39 -5.23 -8.81
CA PHE A 31 -7.67 -4.60 -7.70
C PHE A 31 -6.64 -5.54 -7.07
N VAL A 32 -7.00 -6.81 -6.81
CA VAL A 32 -6.08 -7.78 -6.21
C VAL A 32 -4.87 -8.04 -7.12
N VAL A 33 -5.11 -8.19 -8.44
CA VAL A 33 -4.03 -8.40 -9.43
C VAL A 33 -3.10 -7.20 -9.50
N GLU A 34 -3.64 -6.00 -9.67
CA GLU A 34 -2.87 -4.75 -9.78
C GLU A 34 -2.11 -4.45 -8.48
N LYS A 35 -2.73 -4.72 -7.32
CA LYS A 35 -2.06 -4.59 -6.01
C LYS A 35 -0.88 -5.55 -5.92
N ASP A 36 -1.03 -6.80 -6.33
CA ASP A 36 0.05 -7.79 -6.28
C ASP A 36 1.18 -7.48 -7.28
N GLU A 37 0.85 -6.93 -8.45
CA GLU A 37 1.84 -6.39 -9.38
C GLU A 37 2.60 -5.20 -8.80
N PHE A 38 1.87 -4.23 -8.24
CA PHE A 38 2.46 -3.06 -7.58
C PHE A 38 3.39 -3.47 -6.43
N LEU A 39 3.01 -4.44 -5.61
CA LEU A 39 3.85 -4.93 -4.51
C LEU A 39 5.14 -5.60 -4.99
N ARG A 40 5.14 -6.20 -6.19
CA ARG A 40 6.34 -6.81 -6.80
C ARG A 40 7.24 -5.77 -7.44
N ASN A 41 6.66 -4.78 -8.11
CA ASN A 41 7.39 -3.74 -8.82
C ASN A 41 6.74 -2.35 -8.63
N PRO A 42 6.98 -1.68 -7.49
CA PRO A 42 6.34 -0.41 -7.21
C PRO A 42 6.84 0.69 -8.14
N ASN A 43 5.93 1.28 -8.92
CA ASN A 43 6.23 2.38 -9.84
C ASN A 43 6.16 3.77 -9.19
N THR A 44 6.01 3.86 -7.87
CA THR A 44 5.76 5.13 -7.14
C THR A 44 6.83 6.19 -7.44
N LYS A 45 8.10 5.81 -7.60
CA LYS A 45 9.21 6.74 -7.87
C LYS A 45 8.98 7.61 -9.11
N SER A 46 8.31 7.07 -10.13
CA SER A 46 8.01 7.77 -11.38
C SER A 46 7.03 8.93 -11.21
N TYR A 47 6.27 8.94 -10.13
CA TYR A 47 5.24 9.94 -9.85
C TYR A 47 5.63 10.95 -8.76
N LEU A 48 6.82 10.81 -8.15
CA LEU A 48 7.31 11.70 -7.10
C LEU A 48 8.19 12.82 -7.68
N GLY A 49 8.11 14.02 -7.09
CA GLY A 49 9.08 15.09 -7.33
C GLY A 49 10.45 14.77 -6.73
N ASN A 50 11.51 15.51 -7.10
CA ASN A 50 12.90 15.17 -6.76
C ASN A 50 13.13 14.89 -5.27
N ALA A 51 12.79 15.82 -4.38
CA ALA A 51 12.99 15.66 -2.94
C ALA A 51 12.23 14.45 -2.36
N SER A 52 10.94 14.31 -2.70
CA SER A 52 10.13 13.19 -2.21
C SER A 52 10.59 11.85 -2.78
N ARG A 53 11.08 11.82 -4.02
CA ARG A 53 11.64 10.62 -4.64
C ARG A 53 12.90 10.15 -3.91
N MET A 54 13.75 11.07 -3.47
CA MET A 54 14.94 10.73 -2.68
C MET A 54 14.57 10.10 -1.35
N ILE A 55 13.73 10.76 -0.55
CA ILE A 55 13.28 10.23 0.75
C ILE A 55 12.64 8.85 0.56
N TYR A 56 11.79 8.71 -0.47
CA TYR A 56 11.18 7.43 -0.79
C TYR A 56 12.22 6.36 -1.16
N THR A 57 13.22 6.71 -1.97
CA THR A 57 14.29 5.80 -2.40
C THR A 57 15.15 5.37 -1.21
N PHE A 58 15.56 6.31 -0.36
CA PHE A 58 16.27 6.02 0.88
C PHE A 58 15.49 5.05 1.78
N VAL A 59 14.20 5.29 2.00
CA VAL A 59 13.37 4.40 2.84
C VAL A 59 13.13 3.03 2.20
N ARG A 60 12.80 2.99 0.90
CA ARG A 60 12.40 1.74 0.23
C ARG A 60 13.56 0.88 -0.21
N ASP A 61 14.63 1.49 -0.69
CA ASP A 61 15.76 0.78 -1.30
C ASP A 61 16.90 0.64 -0.28
N GLU A 62 17.34 1.74 0.34
CA GLU A 62 18.53 1.72 1.21
C GLU A 62 18.22 1.14 2.60
N LEU A 63 17.18 1.64 3.27
CA LEU A 63 16.72 1.05 4.54
C LEU A 63 15.96 -0.27 4.34
N GLY A 64 15.56 -0.57 3.10
CA GLY A 64 14.83 -1.80 2.76
C GLY A 64 13.47 -1.91 3.43
N VAL A 65 12.81 -0.77 3.77
CA VAL A 65 11.50 -0.78 4.42
C VAL A 65 10.43 -1.09 3.36
N PRO A 66 9.76 -2.25 3.44
CA PRO A 66 8.86 -2.70 2.39
C PRO A 66 7.47 -2.08 2.50
N PHE A 67 6.65 -2.23 1.46
CA PHE A 67 5.22 -1.95 1.57
C PHE A 67 4.55 -2.91 2.55
N HIS A 68 3.73 -2.33 3.41
CA HIS A 68 2.93 -3.06 4.37
C HIS A 68 1.66 -3.61 3.69
N GLU A 69 1.45 -4.92 3.74
CA GLU A 69 0.40 -5.67 3.02
C GLU A 69 -0.91 -5.83 3.82
N GLY A 70 -1.06 -5.12 4.94
CA GLY A 70 -2.31 -5.07 5.71
C GLY A 70 -2.43 -6.20 6.75
N LEU A 71 -3.61 -6.80 6.87
CA LEU A 71 -3.90 -7.83 7.88
C LEU A 71 -3.01 -9.08 7.75
N VAL A 72 -2.49 -9.35 6.55
CA VAL A 72 -1.58 -10.48 6.32
C VAL A 72 -0.29 -10.37 7.12
N GLU A 73 0.15 -9.16 7.49
CA GLU A 73 1.35 -8.89 8.30
C GLU A 73 1.07 -8.89 9.81
N HIS A 74 -0.20 -8.74 10.20
CA HIS A 74 -0.62 -8.65 11.60
C HIS A 74 -0.88 -10.02 12.25
N SER A 75 -0.69 -11.12 11.50
CA SER A 75 -0.91 -12.47 12.01
C SER A 75 0.21 -12.83 13.00
N ALA A 76 -0.12 -13.02 14.29
CA ALA A 76 0.84 -13.42 15.33
C ALA A 76 1.64 -14.70 14.97
N LEU A 77 1.04 -15.59 14.17
CA LEU A 77 1.68 -16.82 13.66
C LEU A 77 2.76 -16.58 12.59
N LYS A 78 2.78 -15.41 11.93
CA LYS A 78 3.70 -15.09 10.83
C LYS A 78 4.86 -14.18 11.23
N LEU A 79 4.88 -13.63 12.44
CA LEU A 79 6.08 -12.95 12.96
C LEU A 79 7.30 -13.89 13.07
N ILE A 80 7.06 -15.21 13.00
CA ILE A 80 8.09 -16.26 13.02
C ILE A 80 8.47 -16.70 11.58
N GLY A 81 7.73 -16.28 10.54
CA GLY A 81 7.91 -16.73 9.16
C GLY A 81 8.32 -15.61 8.19
N ASN A 82 9.04 -15.98 7.14
CA ASN A 82 9.42 -15.05 6.07
C ASN A 82 8.21 -14.72 5.18
N LEU A 83 7.74 -13.47 5.22
CA LEU A 83 6.75 -12.96 4.26
C LEU A 83 7.47 -12.52 3.00
N ARG A 84 7.22 -13.22 1.87
CA ARG A 84 7.91 -12.96 0.59
C ARG A 84 9.44 -12.90 0.73
N GLY A 85 10.02 -13.73 1.60
CA GLY A 85 11.47 -13.78 1.83
C GLY A 85 12.03 -12.75 2.82
N ARG A 86 11.19 -11.94 3.48
CA ARG A 86 11.63 -10.93 4.46
C ARG A 86 11.22 -11.29 5.90
N PRO A 87 12.02 -10.91 6.91
CA PRO A 87 11.64 -11.09 8.30
C PRO A 87 10.38 -10.28 8.64
N GLY A 88 9.40 -10.94 9.25
CA GLY A 88 8.20 -10.27 9.75
C GLY A 88 8.55 -9.22 10.80
N LYS A 89 8.16 -7.97 10.57
CA LYS A 89 8.31 -6.86 11.53
C LYS A 89 6.97 -6.17 11.71
N THR A 90 6.72 -5.69 12.92
CA THR A 90 5.55 -4.84 13.20
C THR A 90 5.71 -3.48 12.53
N ILE A 91 4.60 -2.76 12.34
CA ILE A 91 4.63 -1.36 11.87
C ILE A 91 5.53 -0.51 12.77
N GLY A 92 5.45 -0.70 14.09
CA GLY A 92 6.30 0.00 15.04
C GLY A 92 7.79 -0.27 14.80
N SER A 93 8.18 -1.52 14.52
CA SER A 93 9.58 -1.85 14.21
C SER A 93 10.07 -1.19 12.93
N TRP A 94 9.24 -1.13 11.87
CA TRP A 94 9.58 -0.40 10.64
C TRP A 94 9.70 1.11 10.88
N ALA A 95 8.77 1.69 11.66
CA ALA A 95 8.81 3.10 12.03
C ALA A 95 10.06 3.44 12.84
N SER A 96 10.48 2.57 13.76
CA SER A 96 11.72 2.73 14.52
C SER A 96 12.96 2.73 13.62
N ILE A 97 13.04 1.86 12.62
CA ILE A 97 14.16 1.83 11.66
C ILE A 97 14.29 3.18 10.93
N ILE A 98 13.16 3.74 10.50
CA ILE A 98 13.12 5.06 9.86
C ILE A 98 13.53 6.13 10.87
N PHE A 99 12.93 6.15 12.07
CA PHE A 99 13.26 7.13 13.09
C PHE A 99 14.75 7.15 13.45
N THR A 100 15.36 5.99 13.65
CA THR A 100 16.80 5.88 13.92
C THR A 100 17.65 6.47 12.79
N SER A 101 17.25 6.29 11.52
CA SER A 101 17.98 6.91 10.39
C SER A 101 17.92 8.43 10.35
N ILE A 102 16.90 9.03 10.97
CA ILE A 102 16.77 10.49 11.12
C ILE A 102 17.68 10.98 12.23
N VAL A 103 17.72 10.25 13.36
CA VAL A 103 18.51 10.61 14.54
C VAL A 103 20.01 10.44 14.28
N ASP A 104 20.41 9.44 13.51
CA ASP A 104 21.80 9.15 13.20
C ASP A 104 22.31 9.89 11.95
N ASP A 105 21.62 10.96 11.52
CA ASP A 105 21.90 11.81 10.35
C ASP A 105 21.99 11.14 8.97
N ARG A 106 21.92 9.80 8.87
CA ARG A 106 21.98 9.05 7.60
C ARG A 106 20.96 9.53 6.56
N MET A 107 19.77 9.91 7.01
CA MET A 107 18.74 10.45 6.10
C MET A 107 19.13 11.84 5.56
N TRP A 108 19.76 12.68 6.38
CA TRP A 108 20.22 14.01 5.97
C TRP A 108 21.41 13.93 5.03
N GLU A 109 22.35 13.01 5.29
CA GLU A 109 23.45 12.70 4.38
C GLU A 109 22.94 12.29 3.00
N ALA A 110 21.97 11.35 2.94
CA ALA A 110 21.35 10.93 1.69
C ALA A 110 20.62 12.08 0.95
N MET A 111 20.25 13.15 1.66
CA MET A 111 19.63 14.34 1.08
C MET A 111 20.62 15.42 0.63
N ALA A 112 21.83 15.45 1.19
CA ALA A 112 22.82 16.49 0.92
C ALA A 112 23.36 16.45 -0.53
N ASP A 113 23.36 15.28 -1.17
CA ASP A 113 23.92 15.07 -2.52
C ASP A 113 23.11 15.70 -3.68
N VAL A 114 22.00 16.38 -3.39
CA VAL A 114 21.07 16.92 -4.41
C VAL A 114 20.83 18.43 -4.30
N ALA A 115 21.50 19.09 -3.34
CA ALA A 115 21.47 20.55 -3.20
C ALA A 115 22.48 21.25 -4.14
#